data_AF-A0AA87IQG0-F1
#
_entry.id   AF-A0AA87IQG0-F1
#
_cell.length_a   1.000
_cell.length_b   1.000
_cell.length_c   1.000
_cell.angle_alpha   90.00
_cell.angle_beta   90.00
_cell.angle_gamma   90.00
#
_symmetry.space_group_name_H-M   'P 1'
#
loop_
_entity.id
_entity.type
_entity.pdbx_description
1 polymer ?
#
loop_
_entity_poly.entity_id
_entity_poly.type
_entity_poly.pdbx_seq_one_letter_code
_entity_poly.pdbx_strand_id
1 'polypeptide(L)'
;MKSNISIEDYLNSLAKKLNDIPKSEQQTIIEEIRDHLEGEVQTQMESGKSRSLAESSVLEEFKSPEKLSEDYFQTYEEADPKPVTFSLILMSFWTMGAAFLMIPILTGSVDTARFVIGLGMAIFAMIYLFLKKNWRRSEIKMFKAIPGAIPFLLLPLSLLLFWINGNIGSFLIIYTVSYWIYLLLSRVFFSYLSQKKGFGKISINDISLKK
;
A
#
# COMPACT_ATOMS: atom_id res chain seq x y z
N MET A 1 31.48 -6.81 -13.85
CA MET A 1 30.84 -7.53 -14.97
C MET A 1 29.38 -7.10 -14.99
N LYS A 2 28.97 -6.18 -15.88
CA LYS A 2 27.55 -5.81 -16.04
C LYS A 2 26.86 -7.03 -16.66
N SER A 3 25.78 -7.53 -16.06
CA SER A 3 24.94 -8.55 -16.70
C SER A 3 24.34 -7.94 -17.95
N ASN A 4 24.55 -8.55 -19.13
CA ASN A 4 23.79 -8.21 -20.32
C ASN A 4 22.33 -8.60 -20.04
N ILE A 5 21.51 -7.61 -19.70
CA ILE A 5 20.06 -7.78 -19.56
C ILE A 5 19.51 -7.86 -20.99
N SER A 6 18.80 -8.93 -21.31
CA SER A 6 18.15 -9.07 -22.61
C SER A 6 16.85 -8.26 -22.66
N ILE A 7 16.34 -7.97 -23.86
CA ILE A 7 15.01 -7.37 -24.02
C ILE A 7 13.94 -8.24 -23.34
N GLU A 8 14.05 -9.56 -23.43
CA GLU A 8 13.09 -10.47 -22.82
C GLU A 8 13.12 -10.39 -21.28
N ASP A 9 14.29 -10.21 -20.67
CA ASP A 9 14.41 -9.97 -19.22
C ASP A 9 13.77 -8.62 -18.83
N TYR A 10 13.96 -7.59 -19.65
CA TYR A 10 13.35 -6.28 -19.46
C TYR A 10 11.81 -6.37 -19.52
N LEU A 11 11.26 -6.99 -20.56
CA LEU A 11 9.82 -7.15 -20.77
C LEU A 11 9.19 -8.00 -19.66
N ASN A 12 9.85 -9.06 -19.22
CA ASN A 12 9.39 -9.88 -18.10
C ASN A 12 9.36 -9.08 -16.78
N SER A 13 10.33 -8.19 -16.57
CA SER A 13 10.33 -7.28 -15.41
C SER A 13 9.19 -6.26 -15.50
N LEU A 14 8.96 -5.69 -16.69
CA LEU A 14 7.87 -4.75 -16.94
C LEU A 14 6.50 -5.40 -16.73
N ALA A 15 6.26 -6.59 -17.28
CA ALA A 15 5.02 -7.34 -17.11
C ALA A 15 4.72 -7.64 -15.63
N LYS A 16 5.74 -7.99 -14.84
CA LYS A 16 5.56 -8.18 -13.39
C LYS A 16 5.13 -6.89 -12.68
N LYS A 17 5.59 -5.74 -13.14
CA LYS A 17 5.28 -4.43 -12.56
C LYS A 17 3.93 -3.86 -13.03
N LEU A 18 3.48 -4.21 -14.24
CA LEU A 18 2.17 -3.83 -14.79
C LEU A 18 1.02 -4.71 -14.26
N ASN A 19 1.22 -5.48 -13.19
CA ASN A 19 0.24 -6.46 -12.68
C ASN A 19 -1.10 -5.85 -12.21
N ASP A 20 -1.13 -4.56 -11.95
CA ASP A 20 -2.30 -3.79 -11.54
C ASP A 20 -3.13 -3.25 -12.73
N ILE A 21 -2.72 -3.56 -13.98
CA ILE A 21 -3.43 -3.33 -15.25
C ILE A 21 -4.08 -4.65 -15.71
N PRO A 22 -5.26 -4.65 -16.37
CA PRO A 22 -5.88 -5.85 -16.92
C PRO A 22 -4.90 -6.64 -17.83
N LYS A 23 -4.95 -7.97 -17.76
CA LYS A 23 -4.03 -8.82 -18.52
C LYS A 23 -4.05 -8.58 -20.03
N SER A 24 -5.21 -8.25 -20.60
CA SER A 24 -5.36 -7.94 -22.02
C SER A 24 -4.58 -6.69 -22.41
N GLU A 25 -4.73 -5.61 -21.64
CA GLU A 25 -4.00 -4.36 -21.86
C GLU A 25 -2.52 -4.50 -21.56
N GLN A 26 -2.17 -5.26 -20.52
CA GLN A 26 -0.79 -5.60 -20.22
C GLN A 26 -0.12 -6.29 -21.42
N GLN A 27 -0.80 -7.25 -22.08
CA GLN A 27 -0.26 -7.90 -23.27
C GLN A 27 -0.05 -6.90 -24.39
N THR A 28 -1.03 -6.05 -24.67
CA THR A 28 -0.91 -4.99 -25.68
C THR A 28 0.26 -4.05 -25.41
N ILE A 29 0.43 -3.58 -24.16
CA ILE A 29 1.55 -2.71 -23.78
C ILE A 29 2.90 -3.43 -23.96
N ILE A 30 2.99 -4.71 -23.56
CA ILE A 30 4.22 -5.48 -23.69
C ILE A 30 4.58 -5.72 -25.16
N GLU A 31 3.58 -5.99 -26.01
CA GLU A 31 3.78 -6.14 -27.46
C GLU A 31 4.22 -4.83 -28.11
N GLU A 32 3.57 -3.71 -27.81
CA GLU A 32 3.95 -2.39 -28.33
C GLU A 32 5.40 -2.02 -27.95
N ILE A 33 5.78 -2.24 -26.69
CA ILE A 33 7.14 -1.97 -26.22
C ILE A 33 8.15 -2.95 -26.82
N ARG A 34 7.78 -4.22 -27.01
CA ARG A 34 8.63 -5.21 -27.70
C ARG A 34 8.93 -4.75 -29.12
N ASP A 35 7.91 -4.38 -29.87
CA ASP A 35 8.05 -3.95 -31.27
C ASP A 35 8.95 -2.72 -31.40
N HIS A 36 8.78 -1.75 -30.49
CA HIS A 36 9.64 -0.56 -30.45
C HIS A 36 11.10 -0.90 -30.13
N LEU A 37 11.35 -1.72 -29.09
CA LEU A 37 12.70 -2.12 -28.70
C LEU A 37 13.39 -2.96 -29.80
N GLU A 38 12.68 -3.89 -30.42
CA GLU A 38 13.22 -4.70 -31.51
C GLU A 38 13.50 -3.86 -32.77
N GLY A 39 12.65 -2.88 -33.08
CA GLY A 39 12.89 -1.92 -34.16
C GLY A 39 14.18 -1.11 -33.96
N GLU A 40 14.39 -0.55 -32.78
CA GLU A 40 15.60 0.22 -32.45
C GLU A 40 16.86 -0.65 -32.46
N VAL A 41 16.77 -1.88 -31.95
CA VAL A 41 17.88 -2.84 -32.02
C VAL A 41 18.22 -3.16 -33.47
N GLN A 42 17.23 -3.36 -34.33
CA GLN A 42 17.45 -3.62 -35.75
C GLN A 42 18.15 -2.44 -36.44
N THR A 43 17.74 -1.19 -36.16
CA THR A 43 18.41 0.02 -36.68
C THR A 43 19.88 0.08 -36.23
N GLN A 44 20.16 -0.26 -34.96
CA GLN A 44 21.54 -0.30 -34.47
C GLN A 44 22.35 -1.45 -35.08
N MET A 45 21.73 -2.58 -35.37
CA MET A 45 22.39 -3.69 -36.08
C MET A 45 22.72 -3.32 -37.54
N GLU A 46 21.83 -2.60 -38.22
CA GLU A 46 22.07 -2.05 -39.56
C GLU A 46 23.21 -1.03 -39.60
N SER A 47 23.45 -0.32 -38.49
CA SER A 47 24.62 0.54 -38.31
C SER A 47 25.94 -0.21 -38.06
N GLY A 48 25.90 -1.55 -38.06
CA GLY A 48 27.07 -2.42 -37.91
C GLY A 48 27.38 -2.87 -36.49
N LYS A 49 26.50 -2.60 -35.51
CA LYS A 49 26.66 -3.11 -34.14
C LYS A 49 26.26 -4.59 -34.05
N SER A 50 26.91 -5.35 -33.16
CA SER A 50 26.44 -6.69 -32.81
C SER A 50 25.14 -6.61 -32.01
N ARG A 51 24.27 -7.61 -32.13
CA ARG A 51 22.97 -7.66 -31.44
C ARG A 51 23.08 -7.41 -29.93
N SER A 52 24.07 -8.01 -29.27
CA SER A 52 24.28 -7.82 -27.83
C SER A 52 24.65 -6.37 -27.46
N LEU A 53 25.43 -5.68 -28.30
CA LEU A 53 25.78 -4.27 -28.07
C LEU A 53 24.60 -3.35 -28.40
N ALA A 54 23.82 -3.68 -29.43
CA ALA A 54 22.59 -2.97 -29.79
C ALA A 54 21.56 -3.06 -28.66
N GLU A 55 21.26 -4.26 -28.16
CA GLU A 55 20.33 -4.48 -27.03
C GLU A 55 20.76 -3.69 -25.80
N SER A 56 22.04 -3.77 -25.40
CA SER A 56 22.53 -3.01 -24.25
C SER A 56 22.45 -1.50 -24.45
N SER A 57 22.72 -0.99 -25.66
CA SER A 57 22.68 0.45 -25.94
C SER A 57 21.24 0.97 -25.88
N VAL A 58 20.31 0.26 -26.53
CA VAL A 58 18.89 0.62 -26.56
C VAL A 58 18.30 0.59 -25.14
N LEU A 59 18.60 -0.45 -24.36
CA LEU A 59 18.10 -0.56 -22.98
C LEU A 59 18.73 0.45 -22.00
N GLU A 60 19.94 0.95 -22.26
CA GLU A 60 20.53 2.03 -21.45
C GLU A 60 19.87 3.39 -21.73
N GLU A 61 19.40 3.63 -22.95
CA GLU A 61 18.67 4.85 -23.34
C GLU A 61 17.18 4.79 -22.99
N PHE A 62 16.62 3.59 -22.91
CA PHE A 62 15.22 3.39 -22.59
C PHE A 62 14.91 3.62 -21.10
N LYS A 63 13.66 3.98 -20.79
CA LYS A 63 13.21 4.09 -19.40
C LYS A 63 13.31 2.72 -18.72
N SER A 64 13.74 2.70 -17.46
CA SER A 64 13.71 1.48 -16.63
C SER A 64 12.27 0.92 -16.51
N PRO A 65 12.07 -0.40 -16.35
CA PRO A 65 10.76 -1.00 -16.16
C PRO A 65 9.95 -0.36 -15.03
N GLU A 66 10.61 0.06 -13.94
CA GLU A 66 10.01 0.79 -12.83
C GLU A 66 9.35 2.09 -13.28
N LYS A 67 10.14 3.00 -13.88
CA LYS A 67 9.65 4.30 -14.36
C LYS A 67 8.58 4.16 -15.43
N LEU A 68 8.79 3.25 -16.39
CA LEU A 68 7.83 3.05 -17.46
C LEU A 68 6.49 2.54 -16.93
N SER A 69 6.52 1.57 -16.00
CA SER A 69 5.29 1.11 -15.35
C SER A 69 4.57 2.22 -14.61
N GLU A 70 5.31 3.13 -13.96
CA GLU A 70 4.73 4.27 -13.24
C GLU A 70 4.03 5.26 -14.18
N ASP A 71 4.62 5.54 -15.35
CA ASP A 71 4.01 6.40 -16.37
C ASP A 71 2.68 5.80 -16.86
N TYR A 72 2.66 4.50 -17.22
CA TYR A 72 1.42 3.82 -17.61
C TYR A 72 0.38 3.82 -16.49
N PHE A 73 0.79 3.66 -15.23
CA PHE A 73 -0.14 3.73 -14.11
C PHE A 73 -0.71 5.12 -13.89
N GLN A 74 0.05 6.19 -14.10
CA GLN A 74 -0.48 7.56 -14.00
C GLN A 74 -1.57 7.78 -15.05
N THR A 75 -1.29 7.43 -16.30
CA THR A 75 -2.28 7.53 -17.39
C THR A 75 -3.50 6.65 -17.15
N TYR A 76 -3.31 5.44 -16.61
CA TYR A 76 -4.40 4.51 -16.33
C TYR A 76 -5.26 4.93 -15.12
N GLU A 77 -4.64 5.40 -14.02
CA GLU A 77 -5.37 5.92 -12.84
C GLU A 77 -6.20 7.17 -13.17
N GLU A 78 -5.76 7.99 -14.13
CA GLU A 78 -6.53 9.14 -14.63
C GLU A 78 -7.72 8.74 -15.51
N ALA A 79 -7.61 7.64 -16.25
CA ALA A 79 -8.63 7.17 -17.19
C ALA A 79 -9.74 6.32 -16.53
N ASP A 80 -9.41 5.54 -15.48
CA ASP A 80 -10.38 4.70 -14.77
C ASP A 80 -10.17 4.80 -13.24
N PRO A 81 -10.98 5.61 -12.52
CA PRO A 81 -10.91 5.69 -11.08
C PRO A 81 -11.31 4.34 -10.48
N LYS A 82 -10.30 3.53 -10.14
CA LYS A 82 -10.47 2.16 -9.66
C LYS A 82 -11.55 2.04 -8.58
N PRO A 83 -12.40 1.01 -8.63
CA PRO A 83 -13.48 0.81 -7.67
C PRO A 83 -12.96 0.61 -6.25
N VAL A 84 -13.80 1.01 -5.27
CA VAL A 84 -13.61 0.77 -3.84
C VAL A 84 -13.17 -0.68 -3.63
N THR A 85 -11.97 -0.88 -3.11
CA THR A 85 -11.47 -2.24 -2.90
C THR A 85 -12.04 -2.84 -1.63
N PHE A 86 -12.17 -4.16 -1.61
CA PHE A 86 -12.61 -4.89 -0.41
C PHE A 86 -11.71 -4.62 0.82
N SER A 87 -10.44 -4.30 0.61
CA SER A 87 -9.53 -3.90 1.70
C SER A 87 -9.82 -2.52 2.27
N LEU A 88 -10.37 -1.60 1.47
CA LEU A 88 -10.88 -0.33 1.99
C LEU A 88 -12.06 -0.57 2.93
N ILE A 89 -13.00 -1.41 2.51
CA ILE A 89 -14.18 -1.78 3.32
C ILE A 89 -13.73 -2.39 4.66
N LEU A 90 -12.75 -3.28 4.63
CA LEU A 90 -12.24 -3.90 5.85
C LEU A 90 -11.42 -2.95 6.73
N MET A 91 -10.72 -1.96 6.16
CA MET A 91 -10.16 -0.90 6.99
C MET A 91 -11.26 -0.11 7.70
N SER A 92 -12.37 0.20 7.02
CA SER A 92 -13.52 0.83 7.68
C SER A 92 -14.06 -0.03 8.83
N PHE A 93 -14.07 -1.37 8.68
CA PHE A 93 -14.49 -2.27 9.77
C PHE A 93 -13.55 -2.19 10.98
N TRP A 94 -12.24 -2.09 10.77
CA TRP A 94 -11.30 -1.86 11.86
C TRP A 94 -11.59 -0.53 12.57
N THR A 95 -11.83 0.55 11.82
CA THR A 95 -12.13 1.88 12.40
C THR A 95 -13.43 1.89 13.19
N MET A 96 -14.49 1.26 12.67
CA MET A 96 -15.76 1.10 13.37
C MET A 96 -15.59 0.24 14.62
N GLY A 97 -14.83 -0.85 14.53
CA GLY A 97 -14.50 -1.68 15.69
C GLY A 97 -13.79 -0.89 16.79
N ALA A 98 -12.79 -0.10 16.42
CA ALA A 98 -12.09 0.79 17.34
C ALA A 98 -13.00 1.86 17.97
N ALA A 99 -14.00 2.35 17.24
CA ALA A 99 -15.00 3.29 17.76
C ALA A 99 -15.96 2.61 18.75
N PHE A 100 -16.44 1.39 18.47
CA PHE A 100 -17.27 0.61 19.40
C PHE A 100 -16.53 0.32 20.71
N LEU A 101 -15.25 -0.02 20.62
CA LEU A 101 -14.38 -0.25 21.78
C LEU A 101 -14.09 1.03 22.58
N MET A 102 -14.39 2.22 22.04
CA MET A 102 -14.26 3.48 22.76
C MET A 102 -15.50 3.81 23.62
N ILE A 103 -16.67 3.25 23.28
CA ILE A 103 -17.94 3.56 23.96
C ILE A 103 -17.89 3.37 25.48
N PRO A 104 -17.28 2.28 26.03
CA PRO A 104 -17.24 2.10 27.48
C PRO A 104 -16.47 3.19 28.23
N ILE A 105 -15.59 3.94 27.55
CA ILE A 105 -14.91 5.12 28.11
C ILE A 105 -15.93 6.25 28.35
N LEU A 106 -16.90 6.42 27.46
CA LEU A 106 -17.95 7.41 27.60
C LEU A 106 -19.04 6.97 28.58
N THR A 107 -19.45 5.70 28.56
CA THR A 107 -20.58 5.21 29.37
C THR A 107 -20.17 4.75 30.76
N GLY A 108 -18.88 4.48 31.00
CA GLY A 108 -18.38 3.93 32.27
C GLY A 108 -18.77 2.47 32.51
N SER A 109 -19.31 1.79 31.50
CA SER A 109 -19.78 0.40 31.57
C SER A 109 -19.63 -0.32 30.23
N VAL A 110 -19.46 -1.64 30.28
CA VAL A 110 -19.33 -2.48 29.07
C VAL A 110 -20.69 -3.04 28.69
N ASP A 111 -21.18 -2.66 27.52
CA ASP A 111 -22.20 -3.42 26.80
C ASP A 111 -21.51 -4.59 26.08
N THR A 112 -21.73 -5.81 26.57
CA THR A 112 -21.08 -7.01 26.04
C THR A 112 -21.35 -7.22 24.55
N ALA A 113 -22.55 -6.92 24.06
CA ALA A 113 -22.88 -7.11 22.65
C ALA A 113 -22.07 -6.15 21.77
N ARG A 114 -22.05 -4.86 22.12
CA ARG A 114 -21.25 -3.86 21.40
C ARG A 114 -19.75 -4.14 21.49
N PHE A 115 -19.28 -4.58 22.65
CA PHE A 115 -17.88 -4.93 22.86
C PHE A 115 -17.45 -6.09 21.96
N VAL A 116 -18.23 -7.19 21.95
CA VAL A 116 -17.94 -8.36 21.11
C VAL A 116 -17.99 -8.02 19.63
N ILE A 117 -18.98 -7.23 19.19
CA ILE A 117 -19.06 -6.75 17.80
C ILE A 117 -17.83 -5.92 17.45
N GLY A 118 -17.49 -4.92 18.27
CA GLY A 118 -16.35 -4.03 18.03
C GLY A 118 -15.02 -4.79 17.96
N LEU A 119 -14.80 -5.69 18.92
CA LEU A 119 -13.61 -6.54 18.97
C LEU A 119 -13.56 -7.50 17.77
N GLY A 120 -14.68 -8.13 17.42
CA GLY A 120 -14.79 -9.03 16.27
C GLY A 120 -14.47 -8.33 14.95
N MET A 121 -15.02 -7.13 14.73
CA MET A 121 -14.74 -6.31 13.54
C MET A 121 -13.25 -5.95 13.45
N ALA A 122 -12.65 -5.52 14.57
CA ALA A 122 -11.23 -5.15 14.63
C ALA A 122 -10.33 -6.36 14.33
N ILE A 123 -10.57 -7.50 14.98
CA ILE A 123 -9.77 -8.72 14.80
C ILE A 123 -9.92 -9.26 13.38
N PHE A 124 -11.14 -9.35 12.87
CA PHE A 124 -11.41 -9.86 11.52
C PHE A 124 -10.69 -9.03 10.45
N ALA A 125 -10.78 -7.69 10.56
CA ALA A 125 -10.07 -6.79 9.67
C ALA A 125 -8.55 -6.98 9.75
N MET A 126 -7.98 -7.05 10.96
CA MET A 126 -6.54 -7.27 11.14
C MET A 126 -6.07 -8.61 10.54
N ILE A 127 -6.78 -9.70 10.79
CA ILE A 127 -6.45 -11.04 10.25
C ILE A 127 -6.50 -11.02 8.72
N TYR A 128 -7.57 -10.49 8.13
CA TYR A 128 -7.70 -10.44 6.68
C TYR A 128 -6.56 -9.66 6.04
N LEU A 129 -6.27 -8.46 6.57
CA LEU A 129 -5.20 -7.60 6.05
C LEU A 129 -3.84 -8.28 6.19
N PHE A 130 -3.62 -9.04 7.27
CA PHE A 130 -2.40 -9.83 7.44
C PHE A 130 -2.23 -10.93 6.38
N LEU A 131 -3.30 -11.68 6.11
CA LEU A 131 -3.29 -12.82 5.18
C LEU A 131 -3.30 -12.40 3.71
N LYS A 132 -3.71 -11.16 3.40
CA LYS A 132 -3.77 -10.65 2.04
C LYS A 132 -2.38 -10.71 1.37
N LYS A 133 -2.31 -11.45 0.26
CA LYS A 133 -1.07 -11.64 -0.53
C LYS A 133 -0.89 -10.58 -1.61
N ASN A 134 -1.93 -10.31 -2.40
CA ASN A 134 -1.85 -9.42 -3.56
C ASN A 134 -2.43 -8.05 -3.20
N TRP A 135 -1.54 -7.08 -2.96
CA TRP A 135 -1.92 -5.71 -2.64
C TRP A 135 -1.85 -4.84 -3.88
N ARG A 136 -2.90 -4.05 -4.12
CA ARG A 136 -2.89 -3.02 -5.17
C ARG A 136 -2.12 -1.80 -4.70
N ARG A 137 -1.46 -1.08 -5.61
CA ARG A 137 -0.66 0.11 -5.27
C ARG A 137 -1.48 1.20 -4.57
N SER A 138 -2.73 1.43 -4.99
CA SER A 138 -3.65 2.40 -4.38
C SER A 138 -4.02 2.05 -2.93
N GLU A 139 -4.19 0.76 -2.63
CA GLU A 139 -4.46 0.28 -1.27
C GLU A 139 -3.27 0.53 -0.36
N ILE A 140 -2.04 0.31 -0.86
CA ILE A 140 -0.81 0.54 -0.10
C ILE A 140 -0.62 2.03 0.23
N LYS A 141 -0.89 2.94 -0.73
CA LYS A 141 -0.84 4.39 -0.50
C LYS A 141 -1.77 4.80 0.64
N MET A 142 -3.02 4.33 0.62
CA MET A 142 -3.98 4.60 1.71
C MET A 142 -3.58 3.93 3.03
N PHE A 143 -3.04 2.71 2.97
CA PHE A 143 -2.55 1.97 4.14
C PHE A 143 -1.37 2.64 4.85
N LYS A 144 -0.63 3.52 4.17
CA LYS A 144 0.39 4.36 4.82
C LYS A 144 -0.21 5.57 5.54
N ALA A 145 -1.27 6.16 4.99
CA ALA A 145 -1.88 7.37 5.54
C ALA A 145 -2.80 7.09 6.73
N ILE A 146 -3.67 6.09 6.60
CA ILE A 146 -4.80 5.87 7.51
C ILE A 146 -4.37 5.36 8.90
N PRO A 147 -3.51 4.34 9.04
CA PRO A 147 -3.12 3.82 10.36
C PRO A 147 -2.19 4.73 11.14
N GLY A 148 -1.58 5.73 10.49
CA GLY A 148 -0.84 6.79 11.17
C GLY A 148 -1.78 7.84 11.77
N ALA A 149 -2.82 8.23 11.04
CA ALA A 149 -3.73 9.31 11.39
C ALA A 149 -4.84 8.89 12.38
N ILE A 150 -5.40 7.68 12.23
CA ILE A 150 -6.57 7.27 13.02
C ILE A 150 -6.24 7.07 14.50
N PRO A 151 -5.19 6.33 14.90
CA PRO A 151 -4.80 6.28 16.31
C PRO A 151 -4.47 7.67 16.89
N PHE A 152 -3.91 8.57 16.09
CA PHE A 152 -3.64 9.95 16.50
C PHE A 152 -4.92 10.77 16.73
N LEU A 153 -6.02 10.45 16.04
CA LEU A 153 -7.32 11.07 16.23
C LEU A 153 -8.12 10.42 17.38
N LEU A 154 -8.07 9.09 17.49
CA LEU A 154 -8.81 8.34 18.50
C LEU A 154 -8.24 8.51 19.91
N LEU A 155 -6.94 8.73 20.05
CA LEU A 155 -6.30 8.97 21.34
C LEU A 155 -6.83 10.25 22.03
N PRO A 156 -6.75 11.47 21.45
CA PRO A 156 -7.29 12.67 22.07
C PRO A 156 -8.81 12.59 22.24
N LEU A 157 -9.52 11.93 21.31
CA LEU A 157 -10.96 11.72 21.46
C LEU A 157 -11.29 10.85 22.68
N SER A 158 -10.56 9.74 22.88
CA SER A 158 -10.75 8.88 24.06
C SER A 158 -10.44 9.60 25.37
N LEU A 159 -9.46 10.50 25.38
CA LEU A 159 -9.15 11.34 26.54
C LEU A 159 -10.27 12.36 26.82
N LEU A 160 -10.85 12.95 25.77
CA LEU A 160 -12.00 13.84 25.89
C LEU A 160 -13.23 13.10 26.43
N LEU A 161 -13.51 11.89 25.93
CA LEU A 161 -14.63 11.08 26.45
C LEU A 161 -14.41 10.65 27.90
N PHE A 162 -13.18 10.30 28.27
CA PHE A 162 -12.80 10.01 29.65
C PHE A 162 -13.10 11.20 30.57
N TRP A 163 -12.78 12.42 30.13
CA TRP A 163 -13.08 13.65 30.86
C TRP A 163 -14.59 13.94 30.94
N ILE A 164 -15.33 13.74 29.84
CA ILE A 164 -16.79 13.96 29.79
C ILE A 164 -17.55 13.01 30.70
N ASN A 165 -17.10 11.76 30.84
CA ASN A 165 -17.77 10.79 31.71
C ASN A 165 -17.89 11.29 33.16
N GLY A 166 -16.90 12.03 33.66
CA GLY A 166 -16.93 12.70 34.96
C GLY A 166 -16.86 11.79 36.19
N ASN A 167 -17.00 10.46 36.02
CA ASN A 167 -16.94 9.48 37.10
C ASN A 167 -15.66 8.63 37.01
N ILE A 168 -14.58 9.15 37.60
CA ILE A 168 -13.26 8.53 37.55
C ILE A 168 -13.19 7.36 38.54
N GLY A 169 -13.63 6.18 38.10
CA GLY A 169 -13.48 4.90 38.81
C GLY A 169 -12.30 4.07 38.29
N SER A 170 -11.83 3.11 39.10
CA SER A 170 -10.74 2.20 38.74
C SER A 170 -11.02 1.44 37.43
N PHE A 171 -12.27 1.03 37.20
CA PHE A 171 -12.68 0.40 35.95
C PHE A 171 -12.40 1.30 34.73
N LEU A 172 -12.81 2.57 34.79
CA LEU A 172 -12.68 3.52 33.69
C LEU A 172 -11.21 3.79 33.37
N ILE A 173 -10.37 3.95 34.40
CA ILE A 173 -8.92 4.13 34.25
C ILE A 173 -8.29 2.92 33.56
N ILE A 174 -8.55 1.71 34.09
CA ILE A 174 -7.98 0.47 33.54
C ILE A 174 -8.43 0.27 32.09
N TYR A 175 -9.71 0.50 31.79
CA TYR A 175 -10.26 0.34 30.46
C TYR A 175 -9.65 1.34 29.47
N THR A 176 -9.51 2.60 29.86
CA THR A 176 -8.91 3.65 29.02
C THR A 176 -7.44 3.34 28.70
N VAL A 177 -6.67 2.94 29.70
CA VAL A 177 -5.27 2.51 29.51
C VAL A 177 -5.20 1.28 28.58
N SER A 178 -6.08 0.30 28.77
CA SER A 178 -6.15 -0.89 27.90
C SER A 178 -6.49 -0.52 26.45
N TYR A 179 -7.40 0.44 26.25
CA TYR A 179 -7.75 0.97 24.94
C TYR A 179 -6.56 1.67 24.27
N TRP A 180 -5.77 2.45 25.03
CA TRP A 180 -4.55 3.07 24.50
C TRP A 180 -3.48 2.04 24.12
N ILE A 181 -3.31 0.98 24.92
CA ILE A 181 -2.42 -0.14 24.56
C ILE A 181 -2.89 -0.78 23.25
N TYR A 182 -4.19 -1.00 23.08
CA TYR A 182 -4.76 -1.49 21.83
C TYR A 182 -4.47 -0.55 20.64
N LEU A 183 -4.64 0.76 20.80
CA LEU A 183 -4.30 1.74 19.75
C LEU A 183 -2.80 1.72 19.39
N LEU A 184 -1.93 1.56 20.39
CA LEU A 184 -0.48 1.45 20.17
C LEU A 184 -0.12 0.15 19.42
N LEU A 185 -0.67 -0.99 19.85
CA LEU A 185 -0.43 -2.28 19.20
C LEU A 185 -0.93 -2.30 17.76
N SER A 186 -2.11 -1.75 17.50
CA SER A 186 -2.65 -1.63 16.15
C SER A 186 -1.75 -0.74 15.27
N ARG A 187 -1.29 0.42 15.77
CA ARG A 187 -0.31 1.26 15.05
C ARG A 187 0.95 0.48 14.68
N VAL A 188 1.53 -0.26 15.62
CA VAL A 188 2.73 -1.10 15.38
C VAL A 188 2.44 -2.15 14.32
N PHE A 189 1.30 -2.85 14.43
CA PHE A 189 0.87 -3.86 13.47
C PHE A 189 0.73 -3.31 12.05
N PHE A 190 0.08 -2.16 11.89
CA PHE A 190 -0.10 -1.52 10.60
C PHE A 190 1.22 -1.00 10.02
N SER A 191 2.11 -0.45 10.85
CA SER A 191 3.45 -0.05 10.43
C SER A 191 4.25 -1.25 9.93
N TYR A 192 4.22 -2.37 10.66
CA TYR A 192 4.86 -3.61 10.26
C TYR A 192 4.29 -4.16 8.95
N LEU A 193 2.97 -4.18 8.78
CA LEU A 193 2.35 -4.60 7.52
C LEU A 193 2.75 -3.71 6.35
N SER A 194 2.78 -2.40 6.55
CA SER A 194 3.21 -1.44 5.53
C SER A 194 4.66 -1.71 5.09
N GLN A 195 5.57 -1.92 6.05
CA GLN A 195 6.98 -2.23 5.77
C GLN A 195 7.13 -3.59 5.07
N LYS A 196 6.38 -4.62 5.50
CA LYS A 196 6.45 -5.97 4.93
C LYS A 196 5.89 -6.06 3.51
N LYS A 197 4.89 -5.24 3.17
CA LYS A 197 4.09 -5.38 1.94
C LYS A 197 4.36 -4.31 0.87
N GLY A 198 5.19 -3.30 1.12
CA GLY A 198 5.38 -2.18 0.18
C GLY A 198 6.80 -1.63 0.10
N PHE A 199 7.64 -2.37 -0.65
CA PHE A 199 8.96 -2.07 -1.24
C PHE A 199 10.08 -1.65 -0.27
N GLY A 200 11.18 -2.41 -0.29
CA GLY A 200 12.39 -2.13 0.48
C GLY A 200 12.79 -0.66 0.36
N LYS A 201 13.29 -0.09 1.47
CA LYS A 201 13.93 1.22 1.57
C LYS A 201 13.59 2.14 0.39
N ILE A 202 12.57 2.99 0.55
CA ILE A 202 12.65 4.28 -0.12
C ILE A 202 13.99 4.86 0.37
N SER A 203 14.98 4.86 -0.52
CA SER A 203 16.29 5.42 -0.25
C SER A 203 16.05 6.85 0.17
N ILE A 204 16.62 7.22 1.32
CA ILE A 204 16.55 8.58 1.89
C ILE A 204 17.13 9.63 0.91
N ASN A 205 17.70 9.21 -0.22
CA ASN A 205 18.20 10.08 -1.28
C ASN A 205 17.14 10.73 -2.18
N ASP A 206 15.91 10.19 -2.28
CA ASP A 206 14.88 10.78 -3.16
C ASP A 206 14.25 12.07 -2.61
N ILE A 207 14.57 12.43 -1.36
CA ILE A 207 14.10 13.68 -0.72
C ILE A 207 15.09 14.84 -0.93
N SER A 208 16.26 14.61 -1.54
CA SER A 208 17.33 15.62 -1.64
C SER A 208 17.37 16.45 -2.94
N LEU A 209 16.47 16.22 -3.90
CA LEU A 209 16.42 16.99 -5.16
C LEU A 209 15.14 17.83 -5.32
N LYS A 210 14.78 18.54 -4.27
CA LYS A 210 14.08 19.83 -4.37
C LYS A 210 14.75 20.80 -3.40
N LYS A 211 15.85 21.38 -3.84
CA LYS A 211 16.32 22.69 -3.39
C LYS A 211 16.08 23.68 -4.50
#